data_AF-A0A4R0KDD3-F1
#
_entry.id   AF-A0A4R0KDD3-F1
#
_cell.length_a   1.000
_cell.length_b   1.000
_cell.length_c   1.000
_cell.angle_alpha   90.00
_cell.angle_beta   90.00
_cell.angle_gamma   90.00
#
_symmetry.space_group_name_H-M   'P 1'
#
loop_
_entity.id
_entity.type
_entity.pdbx_description
1 polymer ?
#
loop_
_entity_poly.entity_id
_entity_poly.type
_entity_poly.pdbx_seq_one_letter_code
_entity_poly.pdbx_strand_id
1 'polypeptide(L)'
;MSSEDQFWVAEEDDPVLDELEVEVEADLDLIVKSRGDDTDPEPPSQWLVDPEEVQLEETDLGSLLGAVETLKGDHRDHPGAASSD
;
A
#
# COMPACT_ATOMS: atom_id res chain seq x y z
N MET A 1 -24.98 -35.39 7.21
CA MET A 1 -25.75 -34.15 7.07
C MET A 1 -25.09 -33.17 8.04
N SER A 2 -23.92 -32.64 7.71
CA SER A 2 -23.66 -31.48 6.81
C SER A 2 -24.45 -30.25 7.21
N SER A 3 -23.70 -29.33 7.82
CA SER A 3 -23.88 -27.89 7.99
C SER A 3 -22.51 -27.45 8.52
N GLU A 4 -21.46 -27.16 7.73
CA GLU A 4 -21.44 -26.33 6.52
C GLU A 4 -22.23 -25.03 6.69
N ASP A 5 -22.33 -24.53 7.93
CA ASP A 5 -22.58 -23.12 8.21
C ASP A 5 -21.24 -22.39 8.14
N GLN A 6 -20.79 -22.29 6.88
CA GLN A 6 -20.32 -21.06 6.27
C GLN A 6 -19.75 -20.03 7.25
N PHE A 7 -18.48 -20.30 7.56
CA PHE A 7 -17.37 -19.35 7.56
C PHE A 7 -17.60 -18.18 6.59
N TRP A 8 -18.32 -17.16 7.04
CA TRP A 8 -18.23 -15.81 6.50
C TRP A 8 -18.36 -14.89 7.70
N VAL A 9 -17.23 -14.67 8.39
CA VAL A 9 -17.09 -13.42 9.12
C VAL A 9 -17.16 -12.36 8.02
N ALA A 10 -18.14 -11.47 8.09
CA ALA A 10 -18.10 -10.25 7.29
C ALA A 10 -16.84 -9.51 7.76
N GLU A 11 -15.73 -9.71 7.06
CA GLU A 11 -14.51 -8.95 7.31
C GLU A 11 -14.79 -7.56 6.71
N GLU A 12 -15.34 -6.67 7.54
CA GLU A 12 -15.62 -5.27 7.18
C GLU A 12 -14.32 -4.48 6.90
N ASP A 13 -13.16 -5.07 7.17
CA ASP A 13 -11.83 -4.66 6.73
C ASP A 13 -11.15 -5.87 6.08
N ASP A 14 -10.58 -5.69 4.88
CA ASP A 14 -9.74 -6.71 4.25
C ASP A 14 -8.36 -6.68 4.94
N PRO A 15 -8.01 -7.68 5.77
CA PRO A 15 -6.78 -7.67 6.55
C PRO A 15 -5.53 -7.65 5.67
N VAL A 16 -5.63 -8.13 4.42
CA VAL A 16 -4.52 -8.07 3.45
C VAL A 16 -4.31 -6.62 2.98
N LEU A 17 -5.37 -5.86 2.77
CA LEU A 17 -5.27 -4.46 2.38
C LEU A 17 -4.80 -3.57 3.53
N ASP A 18 -5.17 -3.90 4.77
CA ASP A 18 -4.64 -3.22 5.96
C ASP A 18 -3.13 -3.45 6.13
N GLU A 19 -2.68 -4.70 6.01
CA GLU A 19 -1.26 -5.04 6.10
C GLU A 19 -0.46 -4.36 4.98
N LEU A 20 -0.96 -4.43 3.75
CA LEU A 20 -0.31 -3.82 2.59
C LEU A 20 -0.23 -2.28 2.71
N GLU A 21 -1.26 -1.62 3.22
CA GLU A 21 -1.21 -0.17 3.49
C GLU A 21 -0.09 0.18 4.46
N VAL A 22 0.02 -0.56 5.57
CA VAL A 22 1.06 -0.34 6.59
C VAL A 22 2.47 -0.57 6.04
N GLU A 23 2.67 -1.60 5.21
CA GLU A 23 3.97 -1.87 4.59
C GLU A 23 4.36 -0.76 3.61
N VAL A 24 3.45 -0.32 2.75
CA VAL A 24 3.71 0.74 1.77
C VAL A 24 3.99 2.08 2.47
N GLU A 25 3.26 2.41 3.53
CA GLU A 25 3.54 3.60 4.34
C GLU A 25 4.92 3.55 5.00
N ALA A 26 5.34 2.37 5.49
CA ALA A 26 6.66 2.19 6.08
C ALA A 26 7.79 2.39 5.06
N ASP A 27 7.62 1.86 3.83
CA ASP A 27 8.59 2.02 2.76
C ASP A 27 8.69 3.48 2.28
N LEU A 28 7.56 4.18 2.17
CA LEU A 28 7.54 5.61 1.88
C LEU A 28 8.27 6.44 2.95
N ASP A 29 8.06 6.13 4.23
CA ASP A 29 8.76 6.79 5.34
C ASP A 29 10.28 6.52 5.30
N LEU A 30 10.71 5.32 4.90
CA LEU A 30 12.12 5.02 4.67
C LEU A 30 12.72 5.86 3.54
N ILE A 31 12.01 6.02 2.43
CA ILE A 31 12.44 6.87 1.31
C ILE A 31 12.58 8.33 1.78
N VAL A 32 11.60 8.86 2.50
CA VAL A 32 11.65 10.23 3.05
C VAL A 32 12.85 10.42 3.97
N LYS A 33 13.15 9.44 4.83
CA LYS A 33 14.32 9.48 5.72
C LYS A 33 15.65 9.32 4.98
N SER A 34 15.63 8.67 3.82
CA SER A 34 16.83 8.45 2.99
C SER A 34 17.25 9.71 2.22
N ARG A 35 16.31 10.63 1.93
CA ARG A 35 16.65 11.97 1.43
C ARG A 35 17.46 12.67 2.52
N GLY A 36 18.77 12.73 2.31
CA GLY A 36 19.68 13.51 3.14
C GLY A 36 19.36 15.00 3.08
N ASP A 37 20.26 15.82 3.61
CA ASP A 37 20.14 17.27 3.49
C ASP A 37 20.30 17.69 2.01
N ASP A 38 19.19 17.98 1.33
CA ASP A 38 19.15 18.41 -0.08
C ASP A 38 19.98 19.68 -0.37
N THR A 39 20.52 20.34 0.67
CA THR A 39 21.37 21.52 0.53
C THR A 39 22.81 21.21 0.14
N ASP A 40 23.28 19.97 0.25
CA ASP A 40 24.61 19.56 -0.21
C ASP A 40 24.59 18.11 -0.77
N PRO A 41 24.08 17.92 -2.00
CA PRO A 41 24.00 16.59 -2.59
C PRO A 41 25.41 16.01 -2.83
N GLU A 42 25.63 14.79 -2.38
CA GLU A 42 26.86 14.06 -2.65
C GLU A 42 27.11 13.95 -4.17
N PRO A 43 28.37 13.86 -4.62
CA PRO A 43 28.65 13.61 -6.03
C PRO A 43 28.15 12.21 -6.44
N PRO A 44 27.76 11.98 -7.71
CA PRO A 44 27.21 10.70 -8.16
C PRO A 44 28.10 9.47 -7.89
N SER A 45 29.41 9.66 -7.82
CA SER A 45 30.37 8.60 -7.46
C SER A 45 30.30 8.13 -6.00
N GLN A 46 29.60 8.86 -5.14
CA GLN A 46 29.42 8.57 -3.72
C GLN A 46 27.97 8.19 -3.38
N TRP A 47 27.05 8.28 -4.33
CA TRP A 47 25.67 7.87 -4.13
C TRP A 47 25.58 6.39 -3.77
N LEU A 48 24.91 6.09 -2.67
CA LEU A 48 24.58 4.73 -2.27
C LEU A 48 23.40 4.18 -3.07
N VAL A 49 22.51 5.06 -3.54
CA VAL A 49 21.31 4.77 -4.33
C VAL A 49 21.15 5.84 -5.41
N ASP A 50 20.60 5.49 -6.56
CA ASP A 50 20.31 6.45 -7.63
C ASP A 50 19.07 7.29 -7.26
N PRO A 51 19.18 8.63 -7.16
CA PRO A 51 18.04 9.50 -6.88
C PRO A 51 16.89 9.39 -7.88
N GLU A 52 17.15 9.00 -9.13
CA GLU A 52 16.09 8.76 -10.12
C GLU A 52 15.32 7.46 -9.82
N GLU A 53 16.02 6.40 -9.43
CA GLU A 53 15.39 5.14 -9.02
C GLU A 53 14.54 5.33 -7.75
N VAL A 54 15.04 6.08 -6.76
CA VAL A 54 14.31 6.39 -5.53
C VAL A 54 13.03 7.19 -5.80
N GLN A 55 13.07 8.16 -6.73
CA GLN A 55 11.88 8.93 -7.12
C GLN A 55 10.85 8.07 -7.86
N LEU A 56 11.32 7.13 -8.68
CA LEU A 56 10.43 6.20 -9.37
C LEU A 56 9.74 5.27 -8.36
N GLU A 57 10.50 4.72 -7.41
CA GLU A 57 9.96 3.87 -6.34
C GLU A 57 8.94 4.63 -5.46
N GLU A 58 9.24 5.88 -5.07
CA GLU A 58 8.29 6.74 -4.34
C GLU A 58 6.98 6.94 -5.12
N THR A 59 7.09 7.13 -6.44
CA THR A 59 5.92 7.30 -7.32
C THR A 59 5.09 6.03 -7.41
N ASP A 60 5.75 4.88 -7.57
CA ASP A 60 5.08 3.57 -7.68
C ASP A 60 4.40 3.19 -6.37
N LEU A 61 5.07 3.39 -5.22
CA LEU A 61 4.51 3.15 -3.90
C LEU A 61 3.32 4.08 -3.61
N GLY A 62 3.42 5.37 -3.96
CA GLY A 62 2.29 6.30 -3.83
C GLY A 62 1.09 5.90 -4.70
N SER A 63 1.33 5.43 -5.91
CA SER A 63 0.27 4.88 -6.77
C SER A 63 -0.36 3.62 -6.18
N LEU A 64 0.45 2.74 -5.58
CA LEU A 64 -0.04 1.52 -4.93
C LEU A 64 -0.89 1.85 -3.70
N LEU A 65 -0.43 2.77 -2.85
CA LEU A 65 -1.18 3.23 -1.68
C LEU A 65 -2.57 3.77 -2.08
N GLY A 66 -2.62 4.64 -3.09
CA GLY A 66 -3.90 5.17 -3.59
C GLY A 66 -4.82 4.07 -4.17
N ALA A 67 -4.26 3.03 -4.79
CA ALA A 67 -5.04 1.88 -5.26
C ALA A 67 -5.59 1.04 -4.10
N VAL A 68 -4.81 0.83 -3.04
CA VAL A 68 -5.23 0.14 -1.81
C VAL A 68 -6.35 0.92 -1.12
N GLU A 69 -6.17 2.23 -0.90
CA GLU A 69 -7.20 3.11 -0.33
C GLU A 69 -8.51 3.07 -1.12
N THR A 70 -8.42 3.10 -2.46
CA THR A 70 -9.58 3.00 -3.35
C THR A 70 -10.30 1.67 -3.17
N LEU A 71 -9.57 0.55 -3.15
CA LEU A 71 -10.16 -0.77 -3.00
C LEU A 71 -10.80 -0.97 -1.61
N LYS A 72 -10.17 -0.44 -0.55
CA LYS A 72 -10.75 -0.42 0.80
C LYS A 72 -12.03 0.40 0.87
N GLY A 73 -12.08 1.53 0.15
CA GLY A 73 -13.30 2.33 -0.02
C GLY A 73 -14.43 1.56 -0.69
N ASP A 74 -14.15 0.92 -1.83
CA ASP A 74 -15.12 0.10 -2.57
C ASP A 74 -15.66 -1.07 -1.73
N HIS A 75 -14.80 -1.74 -0.94
CA HIS A 75 -15.21 -2.83 -0.04
C HIS A 75 -16.18 -2.35 1.06
N ARG A 76 -15.95 -1.15 1.60
CA ARG A 76 -16.81 -0.52 2.61
C ARG A 76 -18.15 -0.06 2.03
N ASP A 77 -18.17 0.41 0.79
CA ASP A 77 -19.39 0.88 0.12
C ASP A 77 -20.24 -0.27 -0.47
N HIS A 78 -19.63 -1.44 -0.70
CA HIS A 78 -20.31 -2.63 -1.22
C HIS A 78 -19.97 -3.90 -0.43
N PRO A 79 -20.46 -4.06 0.82
CA PRO A 79 -20.20 -5.26 1.63
C PRO A 79 -20.93 -6.53 1.15
N GLY A 80 -21.41 -6.58 -0.08
CA GLY A 80 -22.12 -7.73 -0.61
C GLY A 80 -23.03 -7.43 -1.80
N ALA A 81 -22.45 -7.22 -2.98
CA ALA A 81 -23.15 -7.54 -4.23
C ALA A 81 -23.00 -9.05 -4.53
N ALA A 82 -23.27 -9.90 -3.55
CA ALA A 82 -23.40 -11.33 -3.73
C ALA A 82 -24.87 -11.64 -4.03
N SER A 83 -25.16 -11.83 -5.32
CA SER A 83 -26.27 -12.63 -5.87
C SER A 83 -27.70 -12.28 -5.43
N SER A 84 -28.40 -11.50 -6.26
CA SER A 84 -29.85 -11.69 -6.43
C SER A 84 -30.07 -12.74 -7.52
N ASP A 85 -30.57 -13.90 -7.14
CA ASP A 85 -31.29 -14.84 -8.01
C ASP A 85 -32.80 -14.64 -7.82
#